data_AF-A0A953DX34-F1
#
_entry.id   AF-A0A953DX34-F1
#
_cell.length_a   1.000
_cell.length_b   1.000
_cell.length_c   1.000
_cell.angle_alpha   90.00
_cell.angle_beta   90.00
_cell.angle_gamma   90.00
#
_symmetry.space_group_name_H-M   'P 1'
#
loop_
_entity.id
_entity.type
_entity.pdbx_description
1 polymer ?
#
loop_
_entity_poly.entity_id
_entity_poly.type
_entity_poly.pdbx_seq_one_letter_code
_entity_poly.pdbx_strand_id
1 'polypeptide(L)'
;VNLASRLEGLSRVYGVDILAGASAAELVRDEVYLRSVARARVKGKTRPVDVFTFVGARHENVDPELLKWLEAYEEGLEKFRARDFTKAKILFSRFLGFYPEDHLAKIYLNRSLEYEKAPPSEAWEAVEVFDKK
;
A
#
# COMPACT_ATOMS: atom_id res chain seq x y z
N VAL A 1 -5.90 16.52 16.11
CA VAL A 1 -4.78 15.58 15.84
C VAL A 1 -4.71 15.37 14.34
N ASN A 2 -3.58 15.77 13.75
CA ASN A 2 -3.41 15.99 12.32
C ASN A 2 -3.10 14.68 11.57
N LEU A 3 -3.64 14.50 10.35
CA LEU A 3 -3.37 13.34 9.49
C LEU A 3 -1.86 13.18 9.22
N ALA A 4 -1.16 14.30 9.07
CA ALA A 4 0.28 14.34 8.81
C ALA A 4 1.11 13.57 9.86
N SER A 5 0.85 13.77 11.16
CA SER A 5 1.63 13.10 12.23
C SER A 5 1.37 11.59 12.34
N ARG A 6 0.29 11.09 11.72
CA ARG A 6 0.01 9.64 11.62
C ARG A 6 0.69 9.05 10.40
N LEU A 7 0.70 9.78 9.29
CA LEU A 7 1.44 9.41 8.06
C LEU A 7 2.94 9.29 8.33
N GLU A 8 3.52 10.14 9.19
CA GLU A 8 4.95 10.04 9.52
C GLU A 8 5.34 8.76 10.30
N GLY A 9 4.47 8.26 11.19
CA GLY A 9 4.73 6.96 11.84
C GLY A 9 4.59 5.78 10.86
N LEU A 10 3.76 5.99 9.85
CA LEU A 10 3.37 5.03 8.83
C LEU A 10 4.47 4.82 7.77
N SER A 11 5.18 5.88 7.38
CA SER A 11 6.27 5.82 6.41
C SER A 11 7.39 4.89 6.89
N ARG A 12 7.75 4.96 8.17
CA ARG A 12 8.74 4.05 8.80
C ARG A 12 8.28 2.59 8.80
N VAL A 13 7.01 2.33 9.10
CA VAL A 13 6.47 0.95 9.11
C VAL A 13 6.56 0.34 7.72
N TYR A 14 6.18 1.12 6.70
CA TYR A 14 6.12 0.67 5.32
C TYR A 14 7.44 0.81 4.55
N GLY A 15 8.49 1.37 5.16
CA GLY A 15 9.79 1.53 4.53
C GLY A 15 9.74 2.42 3.28
N VAL A 16 8.92 3.47 3.32
CA VAL A 16 8.78 4.44 2.23
C VAL A 16 9.14 5.84 2.73
N ASP A 17 9.67 6.70 1.87
CA ASP A 17 10.15 8.02 2.28
C ASP A 17 9.01 9.01 2.52
N ILE A 18 8.00 8.99 1.64
CA ILE A 18 6.93 9.98 1.63
C ILE A 18 5.59 9.27 1.46
N LEU A 19 4.61 9.70 2.27
CA LEU A 19 3.23 9.30 2.13
C LEU A 19 2.33 10.46 1.74
N ALA A 20 1.47 10.23 0.77
CA ALA A 20 0.45 11.15 0.33
C ALA A 20 -0.94 10.57 0.65
N GLY A 21 -1.82 11.40 1.21
CA GLY A 21 -3.24 11.07 1.28
C GLY A 21 -3.90 11.23 -0.10
N ALA A 22 -5.03 10.56 -0.31
CA ALA A 22 -5.75 10.56 -1.59
C ALA A 22 -5.93 11.94 -2.25
N SER A 23 -6.25 13.00 -1.49
CA SER A 23 -6.43 14.33 -2.07
C SER A 23 -5.14 14.95 -2.62
N ALA A 24 -4.01 14.73 -1.95
CA ALA A 24 -2.72 15.23 -2.42
C ALA A 24 -2.21 14.39 -3.60
N ALA A 25 -2.38 13.07 -3.53
CA ALA A 25 -2.08 12.14 -4.61
C ALA A 25 -2.83 12.52 -5.91
N GLU A 26 -4.10 12.90 -5.80
CA GLU A 26 -4.89 13.31 -6.97
C GLU A 26 -4.35 14.56 -7.67
N LEU A 27 -3.88 15.54 -6.90
CA LEU A 27 -3.34 16.80 -7.46
C LEU A 27 -2.04 16.61 -8.26
N VAL A 28 -1.35 15.47 -8.11
CA VAL A 28 -0.05 15.22 -8.74
C VAL A 28 -0.04 13.97 -9.62
N ARG A 29 -1.18 13.29 -9.81
CA ARG A 29 -1.29 12.00 -10.51
C ARG A 29 -0.79 12.04 -11.96
N ASP A 30 -0.90 13.21 -12.60
CA ASP A 30 -0.46 13.45 -13.98
C ASP A 30 1.04 13.77 -14.09
N GLU A 31 1.72 14.01 -12.97
CA GLU A 31 3.14 14.37 -12.90
C GLU A 31 4.01 13.22 -12.36
N VAL A 32 3.43 12.34 -11.54
CA VAL A 32 4.15 11.23 -10.87
C VAL A 32 3.46 9.89 -11.03
N TYR A 33 4.26 8.82 -10.97
CA TYR A 33 3.76 7.48 -10.71
C TYR A 33 3.56 7.30 -9.21
N LEU A 34 2.38 6.81 -8.84
CA LEU A 34 1.98 6.57 -7.46
C LEU A 34 1.80 5.06 -7.23
N ARG A 35 2.08 4.63 -6.00
CA ARG A 35 1.84 3.26 -5.53
C ARG A 35 0.97 3.28 -4.30
N SER A 36 -0.02 2.41 -4.23
CA SER A 36 -0.89 2.28 -3.07
C SER A 36 -0.14 1.66 -1.89
N VAL A 37 -0.27 2.27 -0.72
CA VAL A 37 0.43 1.82 0.50
C VAL A 37 -0.53 1.20 1.50
N ALA A 38 -1.63 1.87 1.84
CA ALA A 38 -2.51 1.44 2.93
C ALA A 38 -3.87 2.14 2.85
N ARG A 39 -4.82 1.72 3.71
CA ARG A 39 -5.97 2.54 4.10
C ARG A 39 -5.82 2.96 5.55
N ALA A 40 -5.97 4.25 5.81
CA ALA A 40 -5.91 4.81 7.17
C ALA A 40 -7.27 5.38 7.56
N ARG A 41 -7.66 5.23 8.84
CA ARG A 41 -8.83 5.91 9.41
C ARG A 41 -8.41 7.19 10.13
N VAL A 42 -8.96 8.31 9.67
CA VAL A 42 -8.70 9.62 10.27
C VAL A 42 -9.78 9.93 11.30
N LYS A 43 -9.38 10.43 12.47
CA LYS A 43 -10.34 10.87 13.50
C LYS A 43 -11.28 11.93 12.90
N GLY A 44 -12.58 11.67 12.94
CA GLY A 44 -13.62 12.55 12.37
C GLY A 44 -14.04 12.23 10.93
N LYS A 45 -13.41 11.27 10.25
CA LYS A 45 -13.90 10.73 8.98
C LYS A 45 -14.53 9.35 9.20
N THR A 46 -15.71 9.16 8.65
CA THR A 46 -16.44 7.87 8.69
C THR A 46 -15.80 6.84 7.75
N ARG A 47 -15.32 7.28 6.59
CA ARG A 47 -14.69 6.40 5.59
C ARG A 47 -13.16 6.38 5.73
N PRO A 48 -12.51 5.22 5.58
CA PRO A 48 -11.06 5.13 5.43
C PRO A 48 -10.58 5.94 4.22
N VAL A 49 -9.35 6.44 4.29
CA VAL A 49 -8.70 7.12 3.17
C VAL A 49 -7.55 6.27 2.66
N ASP A 50 -7.43 6.16 1.35
CA ASP A 50 -6.25 5.56 0.72
C ASP A 50 -5.02 6.45 0.92
N VAL A 51 -3.89 5.79 1.12
CA VAL A 51 -2.57 6.37 1.30
C VAL A 51 -1.65 5.81 0.22
N PHE A 52 -0.85 6.68 -0.38
CA PHE A 52 0.02 6.40 -1.51
C PHE A 52 1.46 6.79 -1.20
N THR A 53 2.42 6.19 -1.91
CA THR A 53 3.81 6.64 -2.00
C THR A 53 4.16 6.97 -3.45
N PHE A 54 5.26 7.67 -3.64
CA PHE A 54 5.79 8.06 -4.94
C PHE A 54 6.73 6.98 -5.48
N VAL A 55 6.61 6.67 -6.77
CA VAL A 55 7.50 5.73 -7.48
C VAL A 55 8.55 6.49 -8.29
N GLY A 56 8.16 7.60 -8.90
CA GLY A 56 9.05 8.47 -9.68
C GLY A 56 8.26 9.48 -10.49
N ALA A 57 8.93 10.51 -11.01
CA ALA A 57 8.28 11.49 -11.87
C ALA A 57 8.08 10.92 -13.29
N ARG A 58 6.97 11.29 -13.95
CA ARG A 58 6.63 10.79 -15.29
C ARG A 58 7.56 11.30 -16.38
N HIS A 59 8.19 12.44 -16.16
CA HIS A 59 9.18 13.04 -17.08
C HIS A 59 10.62 12.52 -16.83
N GLU A 60 10.82 11.69 -15.81
CA GLU A 60 12.10 11.03 -15.52
C GLU A 60 12.11 9.60 -16.07
N ASN A 61 13.32 9.05 -16.23
CA ASN A 61 13.49 7.67 -16.68
C ASN A 61 13.26 6.69 -15.52
N VAL A 62 11.98 6.41 -15.23
CA VAL A 62 11.58 5.33 -14.31
C VAL A 62 11.73 3.99 -15.02
N ASP A 63 12.25 2.99 -14.30
CA ASP A 63 12.40 1.62 -14.80
C ASP A 63 11.08 1.09 -15.39
N PRO A 64 11.00 0.81 -16.71
CA PRO A 64 9.80 0.30 -17.34
C PRO A 64 9.39 -1.09 -16.82
N GLU A 65 10.34 -1.92 -16.38
CA GLU A 65 10.03 -3.20 -15.75
C GLU A 65 9.34 -2.98 -14.39
N LEU A 66 9.75 -1.96 -13.64
CA LEU A 66 9.14 -1.62 -12.36
C LEU A 66 7.68 -1.22 -12.58
N LEU A 67 7.41 -0.35 -13.56
CA LEU A 67 6.05 0.08 -13.87
C LEU A 67 5.16 -1.08 -14.27
N LYS A 68 5.66 -2.01 -15.08
CA LYS A 68 4.94 -3.22 -15.46
C LYS A 68 4.65 -4.12 -14.27
N TRP A 69 5.64 -4.37 -13.41
CA TRP A 69 5.46 -5.22 -12.23
C TRP A 69 4.62 -4.55 -11.15
N LEU A 70 4.61 -3.21 -11.10
CA LEU A 70 3.76 -2.45 -10.21
C LEU A 70 2.27 -2.77 -10.43
N GLU A 71 1.84 -3.09 -11.65
CA GLU A 71 0.48 -3.57 -11.93
C GLU A 71 0.15 -4.84 -11.13
N ALA A 72 1.09 -5.79 -11.03
CA ALA A 72 0.89 -7.00 -10.23
C ALA A 72 0.87 -6.70 -8.73
N TYR A 73 1.66 -5.72 -8.27
CA TYR A 73 1.59 -5.26 -6.88
C TYR A 73 0.23 -4.62 -6.57
N GLU A 74 -0.26 -3.71 -7.40
CA GLU A 74 -1.54 -3.03 -7.21
C GLU A 74 -2.70 -4.04 -7.24
N GLU A 75 -2.71 -4.99 -8.20
CA GLU A 75 -3.70 -6.07 -8.22
C GLU A 75 -3.61 -6.92 -6.93
N GLY A 76 -2.39 -7.22 -6.47
CA GLY A 76 -2.18 -7.95 -5.21
C GLY A 76 -2.83 -7.25 -4.02
N LEU A 77 -2.71 -5.92 -3.98
CA LEU A 77 -3.33 -5.11 -2.92
C LEU A 77 -4.86 -5.07 -3.04
N GLU A 78 -5.40 -5.03 -4.26
CA GLU A 78 -6.84 -5.17 -4.47
C GLU A 78 -7.36 -6.52 -3.96
N LYS A 79 -6.68 -7.63 -4.29
CA LYS A 79 -7.06 -8.96 -3.78
C LYS A 79 -6.95 -9.05 -2.27
N PHE A 80 -5.90 -8.46 -1.69
CA PHE A 80 -5.72 -8.39 -0.24
C PHE A 80 -6.89 -7.67 0.43
N ARG A 81 -7.31 -6.51 -0.11
CA ARG A 81 -8.46 -5.74 0.37
C ARG A 81 -9.78 -6.50 0.19
N ALA A 82 -9.89 -7.33 -0.84
CA ALA A 82 -11.03 -8.21 -1.10
C ALA A 82 -11.01 -9.52 -0.28
N ARG A 83 -10.03 -9.71 0.62
CA ARG A 83 -9.82 -10.93 1.43
C ARG A 83 -9.49 -12.17 0.61
N ASP A 84 -9.14 -12.02 -0.67
CA ASP A 84 -8.60 -13.09 -1.50
C ASP A 84 -7.09 -13.21 -1.24
N PHE A 85 -6.73 -13.66 -0.03
CA PHE A 85 -5.35 -13.72 0.43
C PHE A 85 -4.51 -14.72 -0.36
N THR A 86 -5.14 -15.78 -0.90
CA THR A 86 -4.49 -16.75 -1.77
C THR A 86 -4.06 -16.11 -3.09
N LYS A 87 -4.88 -15.26 -3.74
CA LYS A 87 -4.42 -14.53 -4.92
C LYS A 87 -3.45 -13.41 -4.57
N ALA A 88 -3.68 -12.70 -3.46
CA ALA A 88 -2.80 -11.64 -2.99
C ALA A 88 -1.36 -12.14 -2.80
N LYS A 89 -1.17 -13.25 -2.07
CA LYS A 89 0.18 -13.81 -1.84
C LYS A 89 0.89 -14.20 -3.14
N ILE A 90 0.16 -14.71 -4.15
CA ILE A 90 0.73 -15.10 -5.45
C ILE A 90 1.24 -13.85 -6.17
N LEU A 91 0.43 -12.80 -6.22
CA LEU A 91 0.76 -11.54 -6.90
C LEU A 91 1.95 -10.84 -6.23
N PHE A 92 1.98 -10.76 -4.88
CA PHE A 92 3.12 -10.20 -4.16
C PHE A 92 4.38 -11.05 -4.32
N SER A 93 4.28 -12.38 -4.30
CA SER A 93 5.43 -13.27 -4.56
C SER A 93 6.00 -13.07 -5.96
N ARG A 94 5.11 -12.86 -6.95
CA ARG A 94 5.52 -12.58 -8.34
C ARG A 94 6.27 -11.25 -8.45
N PHE A 95 5.74 -10.19 -7.83
CA PHE A 95 6.42 -8.89 -7.77
C PHE A 95 7.80 -9.00 -7.09
N LEU A 96 7.87 -9.67 -5.94
CA LEU A 96 9.12 -9.88 -5.19
C LEU A 96 10.14 -10.77 -5.92
N GLY A 97 9.72 -11.56 -6.90
CA GLY A 97 10.65 -12.28 -7.78
C GLY A 97 11.55 -11.36 -8.62
N PHE A 98 11.09 -10.12 -8.88
CA PHE A 98 11.85 -9.10 -9.61
C PHE A 98 12.42 -8.02 -8.69
N TYR A 99 11.68 -7.65 -7.65
CA TYR A 99 12.08 -6.64 -6.66
C TYR A 99 12.20 -7.27 -5.27
N PRO A 100 13.19 -8.16 -5.03
CA PRO A 100 13.28 -8.95 -3.80
C PRO A 100 13.55 -8.12 -2.56
N GLU A 101 14.01 -6.88 -2.70
CA GLU A 101 14.28 -5.98 -1.57
C GLU A 101 13.11 -5.04 -1.23
N ASP A 102 11.99 -5.13 -1.96
CA ASP A 102 10.85 -4.26 -1.73
C ASP A 102 10.14 -4.57 -0.41
N HIS A 103 10.35 -3.70 0.57
CA HIS A 103 9.84 -3.88 1.93
C HIS A 103 8.31 -3.84 2.01
N LEU A 104 7.67 -2.96 1.24
CA LEU A 104 6.22 -2.82 1.22
C LEU A 104 5.52 -4.08 0.69
N ALA A 105 6.04 -4.67 -0.39
CA ALA A 105 5.55 -5.94 -0.92
C ALA A 105 5.83 -7.11 0.05
N LYS A 106 6.97 -7.14 0.75
CA LYS A 106 7.25 -8.13 1.80
C LYS A 106 6.21 -8.07 2.92
N ILE A 107 5.84 -6.87 3.38
CA ILE A 107 4.79 -6.70 4.41
C ILE A 107 3.48 -7.33 3.94
N TYR A 108 3.05 -7.03 2.71
CA TYR A 108 1.78 -7.53 2.21
C TYR A 108 1.80 -9.03 1.88
N LEU A 109 2.92 -9.57 1.43
CA LEU A 109 3.10 -11.01 1.30
C LEU A 109 2.94 -11.71 2.65
N ASN A 110 3.65 -11.25 3.68
CA ASN A 110 3.60 -11.83 5.02
C ASN A 110 2.19 -11.78 5.60
N ARG A 111 1.51 -10.63 5.51
CA ARG A 111 0.13 -10.49 5.95
C ARG A 111 -0.85 -11.38 5.18
N SER A 112 -0.65 -11.53 3.87
CA SER A 112 -1.47 -12.46 3.06
C SER A 112 -1.29 -13.90 3.53
N LEU A 113 -0.06 -14.31 3.88
CA LEU A 113 0.22 -15.65 4.42
C LEU A 113 -0.39 -15.85 5.81
N GLU A 114 -0.35 -14.84 6.67
CA GLU A 114 -0.97 -14.87 8.00
C GLU A 114 -2.49 -14.95 7.91
N TYR A 115 -3.10 -14.08 7.09
CA TYR A 115 -4.55 -13.99 6.95
C TYR A 115 -5.15 -15.13 6.14
N GLU A 116 -4.38 -15.81 5.30
CA GLU A 116 -4.83 -17.07 4.70
C GLU A 116 -5.01 -18.17 5.77
N LYS A 117 -4.13 -18.22 6.78
CA LYS A 117 -4.19 -19.20 7.88
C LYS A 117 -5.20 -18.81 8.96
N ALA A 118 -5.30 -17.52 9.25
CA ALA A 118 -6.20 -16.96 10.25
C ALA A 118 -6.91 -15.73 9.66
N PRO A 119 -7.96 -15.95 8.84
CA PRO A 119 -8.67 -14.86 8.20
C PRO A 119 -9.25 -13.86 9.21
N PRO A 120 -9.14 -12.54 8.95
CA PRO A 120 -9.82 -11.56 9.76
C PRO A 120 -11.34 -11.69 9.60
N SER A 121 -12.08 -11.09 10.53
CA SER A 121 -13.55 -11.11 10.51
C SER A 121 -14.12 -10.51 9.22
N GLU A 122 -15.39 -10.80 8.92
CA GLU A 122 -16.05 -10.25 7.74
C GLU A 122 -16.21 -8.72 7.78
N ALA A 123 -16.20 -8.13 8.98
CA ALA A 123 -16.24 -6.69 9.19
C ALA A 123 -14.88 -6.00 8.99
N TRP A 124 -13.82 -6.74 8.64
CA TRP A 124 -12.50 -6.16 8.40
C TRP A 124 -12.45 -5.40 7.08
N GLU A 125 -12.09 -4.12 7.15
CA GLU A 125 -12.12 -3.18 6.02
C GLU A 125 -10.74 -2.93 5.38
N ALA A 126 -9.74 -3.78 5.68
CA ALA A 126 -8.35 -3.58 5.29
C ALA A 126 -7.78 -2.21 5.70
N VAL A 127 -8.22 -1.72 6.87
CA VAL A 127 -7.79 -0.46 7.46
C VAL A 127 -6.68 -0.73 8.45
N GLU A 128 -5.60 0.02 8.32
CA GLU A 128 -4.53 0.03 9.30
C GLU A 128 -4.95 0.82 10.54
N VAL A 129 -4.91 0.15 11.68
CA VAL A 129 -5.15 0.75 12.98
C VAL A 129 -3.79 1.05 13.61
N PHE A 130 -3.38 2.31 13.57
CA PHE A 130 -2.20 2.77 14.32
C PHE A 130 -2.64 3.31 15.67
N ASP A 131 -2.60 2.47 16.68
CA ASP A 131 -2.50 2.94 18.06
C ASP A 131 -1.03 3.29 18.33
N LYS A 132 -0.73 4.59 18.37
CA LYS A 132 0.46 5.05 19.08
C LYS A 132 0.21 4.79 20.57
N LYS A 133 1.01 3.91 21.17
CA LYS A 133 1.41 4.12 22.56
C LYS A 133 2.32 5.33 22.64
#